data_AF-A0A0D0F490-F1
#
_entry.id   AF-A0A0D0F490-F1
#
_cell.length_a   1.000
_cell.length_b   1.000
_cell.length_c   1.000
_cell.angle_alpha   90.00
_cell.angle_beta   90.00
_cell.angle_gamma   90.00
#
_symmetry.space_group_name_H-M   'P 1'
#
loop_
_entity.id
_entity.type
_entity.pdbx_description
1 polymer ?
#
loop_
_entity_poly.entity_id
_entity_poly.type
_entity_poly.pdbx_seq_one_letter_code
_entity_poly.pdbx_strand_id
1 'polypeptide(L)'
;MSSKDQHPANVLTFQKGKYVFTDHLKVVHPQGLSVPFLTAEAILITDNNGSPKGDIATVKVSDLILKQSTFIDDDGRSLEAHKLYVWPRNLGSTQEWTANKLEFLNQFVLNFPIEIISSDESNGVTWKYITPEYFKKIPEAIEASADFQEYAAHQSEYFFLRRPLKEIK
;
A
#
# COMPACT_ATOMS: atom_id res chain seq x y z
N MET A 1 4.53 -35.97 7.43
CA MET A 1 4.88 -34.74 6.70
C MET A 1 4.25 -33.59 7.47
N SER A 2 5.01 -32.96 8.37
CA SER A 2 4.51 -31.81 9.14
C SER A 2 4.61 -30.58 8.26
N SER A 3 3.45 -30.02 7.90
CA SER A 3 3.36 -28.72 7.24
C SER A 3 4.06 -27.70 8.11
N LYS A 4 5.14 -27.14 7.57
CA LYS A 4 5.92 -26.07 8.18
C LYS A 4 4.98 -24.98 8.65
N ASP A 5 5.05 -24.66 9.94
CA ASP A 5 4.57 -23.42 10.52
C ASP A 5 5.13 -22.27 9.68
N GLN A 6 4.31 -21.74 8.78
CA GLN A 6 4.55 -20.44 8.18
C GLN A 6 4.31 -19.44 9.31
N HIS A 7 5.37 -19.08 10.04
CA HIS A 7 5.37 -17.80 10.75
C HIS A 7 4.87 -16.74 9.78
N PRO A 8 3.83 -15.96 10.13
CA PRO A 8 3.41 -14.86 9.27
C PRO A 8 4.64 -13.96 9.14
N ALA A 9 5.16 -13.82 7.91
CA ALA A 9 6.11 -12.78 7.59
C ALA A 9 5.61 -11.49 8.26
N ASN A 10 6.45 -10.79 9.02
CA ASN A 10 6.06 -9.61 9.79
C ASN A 10 5.29 -8.63 8.88
N VAL A 11 3.95 -8.68 8.93
CA VAL A 11 3.09 -7.84 8.09
C VAL A 11 3.08 -6.47 8.74
N LEU A 12 3.66 -5.50 8.05
CA LEU A 12 3.73 -4.14 8.55
C LEU A 12 2.40 -3.41 8.35
N THR A 13 2.05 -2.59 9.34
CA THR A 13 1.05 -1.52 9.21
C THR A 13 1.69 -0.29 8.60
N PHE A 14 0.86 0.61 8.06
CA PHE A 14 1.37 1.82 7.42
C PHE A 14 1.97 2.80 8.43
N GLN A 15 3.12 3.36 8.05
CA GLN A 15 3.73 4.55 8.64
C GLN A 15 3.68 5.69 7.61
N LYS A 16 3.82 6.93 8.08
CA LYS A 16 3.95 8.09 7.19
C LYS A 16 5.16 7.89 6.26
N GLY A 17 4.97 8.13 4.97
CA GLY A 17 6.04 7.89 3.99
C GLY A 17 5.54 7.58 2.59
N LYS A 18 6.45 7.15 1.73
CA LYS A 18 6.21 6.80 0.33
C LYS A 18 6.25 5.29 0.17
N TYR A 19 5.34 4.75 -0.64
CA TYR A 19 5.23 3.32 -0.89
C TYR A 19 4.99 3.06 -2.38
N VAL A 20 5.53 1.96 -2.88
CA VAL A 20 5.11 1.36 -4.15
C VAL A 20 5.09 -0.14 -3.99
N PHE A 21 3.95 -0.77 -4.31
CA PHE A 21 3.76 -2.20 -4.20
C PHE A 21 4.19 -2.87 -5.51
N THR A 22 5.18 -3.76 -5.45
CA THR A 22 5.87 -4.30 -6.63
C THR A 22 5.60 -5.78 -6.88
N ASP A 23 5.11 -6.51 -5.89
CA ASP A 23 4.78 -7.94 -6.00
C ASP A 23 3.25 -8.19 -5.99
N HIS A 24 2.84 -9.41 -6.32
CA HIS A 24 1.45 -9.81 -6.37
C HIS A 24 0.73 -9.70 -5.00
N LEU A 25 -0.56 -9.35 -5.06
CA LEU A 25 -1.45 -9.37 -3.89
C LEU A 25 -1.62 -10.81 -3.37
N LYS A 26 -1.42 -10.98 -2.06
CA LYS A 26 -1.66 -12.25 -1.34
C LYS A 26 -2.85 -12.07 -0.42
N VAL A 27 -3.80 -13.02 -0.49
CA VAL A 27 -4.95 -13.09 0.42
C VAL A 27 -4.51 -13.82 1.68
N VAL A 28 -4.66 -13.18 2.84
CA VAL A 28 -4.34 -13.76 4.14
C VAL A 28 -5.64 -14.05 4.89
N HIS A 29 -5.77 -15.28 5.39
CA HIS A 29 -6.89 -15.75 6.22
C HIS A 29 -6.41 -15.91 7.67
N PRO A 30 -6.45 -14.82 8.47
CA PRO A 30 -6.07 -14.88 9.88
C PRO A 30 -6.93 -15.88 10.67
N GLN A 31 -6.28 -16.68 11.53
CA GLN A 31 -6.99 -17.60 12.43
C GLN A 31 -7.90 -16.80 13.38
N GLY A 32 -9.18 -17.17 13.45
CA GLY A 32 -10.15 -16.55 14.37
C GLY A 32 -10.78 -15.24 13.90
N LEU A 33 -10.41 -14.71 12.73
CA LEU A 33 -11.07 -13.56 12.12
C LEU A 33 -11.89 -13.99 10.91
N SER A 34 -13.08 -13.41 10.75
CA SER A 34 -14.03 -13.77 9.67
C SER A 34 -13.74 -13.11 8.32
N VAL A 35 -12.87 -12.08 8.29
CA VAL A 35 -12.63 -11.26 7.11
C VAL A 35 -11.17 -11.37 6.68
N PRO A 36 -10.88 -11.88 5.46
CA PRO A 36 -9.53 -11.91 4.94
C PRO A 36 -9.02 -10.49 4.65
N PHE A 37 -7.70 -10.34 4.69
CA PHE A 37 -7.03 -9.11 4.28
C PHE A 37 -6.03 -9.38 3.16
N LEU A 38 -5.60 -8.31 2.50
CA LEU A 38 -4.68 -8.38 1.37
C LEU A 38 -3.34 -7.77 1.78
N THR A 39 -2.27 -8.44 1.39
CA THR A 39 -0.89 -7.98 1.58
C THR A 39 -0.15 -7.94 0.25
N ALA A 40 0.85 -7.07 0.14
CA ALA A 40 1.84 -7.11 -0.94
C ALA A 40 3.19 -6.64 -0.41
N GLU A 41 4.25 -7.07 -1.08
CA GLU A 41 5.58 -6.50 -0.87
C GLU A 41 5.63 -5.09 -1.46
N ALA A 42 6.27 -4.18 -0.72
CA ALA A 42 6.43 -2.80 -1.11
C ALA A 42 7.86 -2.33 -0.86
N ILE A 43 8.34 -1.50 -1.77
CA ILE A 43 9.48 -0.62 -1.53
C ILE A 43 8.94 0.59 -0.77
N LEU A 44 9.52 0.89 0.39
CA LEU A 44 9.02 1.93 1.28
C LEU A 44 10.12 2.90 1.71
N ILE A 45 9.78 4.19 1.72
CA ILE A 45 10.59 5.28 2.28
C ILE A 45 9.74 5.93 3.37
N THR A 46 9.95 5.52 4.61
CA THR A 46 9.16 5.96 5.77
C THR A 46 9.87 7.04 6.57
N ASP A 47 9.10 7.90 7.21
CA ASP A 47 9.59 8.89 8.16
C ASP A 47 9.25 8.45 9.58
N ASN A 48 10.27 8.12 10.37
CA ASN A 48 10.12 7.84 11.79
C ASN A 48 10.76 8.97 12.60
N ASN A 49 9.93 9.90 13.07
CA ASN A 49 10.35 11.03 13.91
C ASN A 49 11.49 11.87 13.31
N GLY A 50 11.45 12.14 12.00
CA GLY A 50 12.45 12.93 11.28
C GLY A 50 13.65 12.13 10.78
N SER A 51 13.68 10.82 11.02
CA SER A 51 14.70 9.91 10.49
C SER A 51 14.12 9.11 9.32
N PRO A 52 14.50 9.42 8.07
CA PRO A 52 14.04 8.67 6.92
C PRO A 52 14.63 7.26 6.92
N LYS A 53 13.79 6.25 6.74
CA LYS A 53 14.17 4.84 6.62
C LYS A 53 13.72 4.27 5.28
N GLY A 54 14.60 3.53 4.62
CA GLY A 54 14.32 2.76 3.40
C GLY A 54 14.25 1.27 3.71
N ASP A 55 13.19 0.61 3.23
CA ASP A 55 13.05 -0.85 3.40
C ASP A 55 12.31 -1.51 2.23
N ILE A 56 12.35 -2.83 2.18
CA ILE A 56 11.44 -3.65 1.37
C ILE A 56 10.72 -4.59 2.33
N ALA A 57 9.38 -4.51 2.37
CA ALA A 57 8.60 -5.28 3.33
C ALA A 57 7.20 -5.66 2.84
N THR A 58 6.62 -6.70 3.45
CA THR A 58 5.22 -7.06 3.24
C THR A 58 4.31 -6.18 4.08
N VAL A 59 3.37 -5.49 3.44
CA VAL A 59 2.46 -4.53 4.06
C VAL A 59 1.01 -4.95 3.86
N LYS A 60 0.14 -4.68 4.85
CA LYS A 60 -1.31 -4.91 4.78
C LYS A 60 -2.02 -3.88 3.90
N VAL A 61 -1.84 -4.00 2.58
CA VAL A 61 -2.34 -3.06 1.56
C VAL A 61 -3.86 -2.83 1.62
N SER A 62 -4.65 -3.79 2.14
CA SER A 62 -6.08 -3.57 2.36
C SER A 62 -6.41 -2.41 3.31
N ASP A 63 -5.46 -1.98 4.15
CA ASP A 63 -5.65 -0.85 5.07
C ASP A 63 -5.83 0.48 4.33
N LEU A 64 -5.43 0.58 3.06
CA LEU A 64 -5.67 1.74 2.21
C LEU A 64 -7.17 1.95 1.88
N ILE A 65 -7.98 0.89 1.94
CA ILE A 65 -9.38 0.90 1.46
C ILE A 65 -10.38 0.51 2.55
N LEU A 66 -9.99 0.62 3.82
CA LEU A 66 -10.88 0.42 4.94
C LEU A 66 -11.89 1.55 5.07
N LYS A 67 -12.94 1.32 5.86
CA LYS A 67 -14.02 2.28 6.06
C LYS A 67 -13.52 3.61 6.63
N GLN A 68 -12.62 3.52 7.60
CA GLN A 68 -11.99 4.65 8.28
C GLN A 68 -10.91 5.34 7.45
N SER A 69 -10.35 4.68 6.43
CA SER A 69 -9.27 5.25 5.63
C SER A 69 -9.75 6.34 4.68
N THR A 70 -8.87 7.29 4.40
CA THR A 70 -9.15 8.46 3.56
C THR A 70 -8.20 8.49 2.36
N PHE A 71 -8.76 8.72 1.18
CA PHE A 71 -8.02 8.97 -0.05
C PHE A 71 -8.11 10.45 -0.42
N ILE A 72 -6.99 11.08 -0.73
CA ILE A 72 -6.94 12.44 -1.27
C ILE A 72 -6.75 12.35 -2.78
N ASP A 73 -7.69 12.90 -3.53
CA ASP A 73 -7.63 12.95 -4.99
C ASP A 73 -6.66 14.03 -5.51
N ASP A 74 -6.51 14.09 -6.84
CA ASP A 74 -5.59 15.01 -7.50
C ASP A 74 -6.01 16.49 -7.32
N ASP A 75 -7.28 16.76 -6.99
CA ASP A 75 -7.83 18.09 -6.69
C ASP A 75 -7.67 18.45 -5.19
N GLY A 76 -7.06 17.57 -4.40
CA GLY A 76 -6.88 17.75 -2.95
C GLY A 76 -8.14 17.44 -2.13
N ARG A 77 -9.17 16.84 -2.72
CA ARG A 77 -10.42 16.49 -2.03
C ARG A 77 -10.26 15.17 -1.30
N SER A 78 -10.76 15.13 -0.07
CA SER A 78 -10.80 13.92 0.75
C SER A 78 -12.02 13.07 0.42
N LEU A 79 -11.80 11.78 0.18
CA LEU A 79 -12.81 10.78 -0.13
C LEU A 79 -12.67 9.59 0.84
N GLU A 80 -13.79 9.03 1.26
CA GLU A 80 -13.79 7.80 2.07
C GLU A 80 -13.26 6.63 1.22
N ALA A 81 -12.16 6.00 1.64
CA ALA A 81 -11.43 5.07 0.80
C ALA A 81 -12.20 3.77 0.50
N HIS A 82 -13.12 3.39 1.38
CA HIS A 82 -14.01 2.25 1.13
C HIS A 82 -14.98 2.46 -0.05
N LYS A 83 -15.14 3.69 -0.55
CA LYS A 83 -15.97 4.01 -1.71
C LYS A 83 -15.22 3.93 -3.05
N LEU A 84 -13.92 3.65 -3.02
CA LEU A 84 -13.08 3.61 -4.22
C LEU A 84 -13.30 2.37 -5.09
N TYR A 85 -13.90 1.31 -4.52
CA TYR A 85 -14.21 0.07 -5.22
C TYR A 85 -15.71 -0.22 -5.13
N VAL A 86 -16.20 -1.02 -6.07
CA VAL A 86 -17.61 -1.38 -6.14
C VAL A 86 -17.96 -2.30 -4.99
N TRP A 87 -18.99 -1.94 -4.23
CA TRP A 87 -19.53 -2.82 -3.20
C TRP A 87 -20.36 -3.92 -3.88
N PRO A 88 -20.18 -5.19 -3.50
CA PRO A 88 -20.99 -6.27 -4.05
C PRO A 88 -22.46 -6.04 -3.71
N ARG A 89 -23.36 -6.41 -4.63
CA ARG A 89 -24.81 -6.29 -4.41
C ARG A 89 -25.29 -7.14 -3.22
N ASN A 90 -24.57 -8.22 -2.91
CA ASN A 90 -24.81 -9.05 -1.75
C ASN A 90 -23.73 -8.81 -0.67
N LEU A 91 -24.06 -7.99 0.32
CA LEU A 91 -23.16 -7.66 1.44
C LEU A 91 -22.81 -8.87 2.34
N GLY A 92 -23.51 -10.01 2.19
CA GLY A 92 -23.24 -11.24 2.93
C GLY A 92 -22.14 -12.12 2.33
N SER A 93 -21.62 -11.81 1.14
CA SER A 93 -20.59 -12.63 0.47
C SER A 93 -19.18 -12.10 0.72
N THR A 94 -18.49 -12.66 1.72
CA THR A 94 -17.07 -12.36 1.99
C THR A 94 -16.18 -12.62 0.77
N GLN A 95 -16.52 -13.63 -0.05
CA GLN A 95 -15.77 -13.96 -1.26
C GLN A 95 -15.88 -12.86 -2.32
N GLU A 96 -17.09 -12.42 -2.65
CA GLU A 96 -17.30 -11.33 -3.62
C GLU A 96 -16.66 -10.03 -3.13
N TRP A 97 -16.73 -9.76 -1.82
CA TRP A 97 -16.10 -8.57 -1.26
C TRP A 97 -14.57 -8.62 -1.40
N THR A 98 -13.97 -9.78 -1.16
CA THR A 98 -12.52 -9.99 -1.32
C THR A 98 -12.10 -9.84 -2.78
N ALA A 99 -12.90 -10.37 -3.72
CA ALA A 99 -12.64 -10.24 -5.15
C ALA A 99 -12.64 -8.78 -5.62
N ASN A 100 -13.64 -7.98 -5.20
CA ASN A 100 -13.71 -6.56 -5.56
C ASN A 100 -12.53 -5.74 -5.00
N LYS A 101 -12.12 -6.02 -3.75
CA LYS A 101 -10.92 -5.40 -3.16
C LYS A 101 -9.65 -5.76 -3.95
N LEU A 102 -9.52 -7.03 -4.33
CA LEU A 102 -8.39 -7.54 -5.10
C LEU A 102 -8.34 -6.90 -6.49
N GLU A 103 -9.47 -6.77 -7.17
CA GLU A 103 -9.57 -6.10 -8.47
C GLU A 103 -9.12 -4.64 -8.36
N PHE A 104 -9.68 -3.89 -7.40
CA PHE A 104 -9.31 -2.49 -7.21
C PHE A 104 -7.83 -2.31 -6.91
N LEU A 105 -7.29 -3.07 -5.96
CA LEU A 105 -5.90 -2.93 -5.55
C LEU A 105 -4.93 -3.31 -6.68
N ASN A 106 -5.26 -4.33 -7.49
CA ASN A 106 -4.45 -4.69 -8.66
C ASN A 106 -4.48 -3.60 -9.74
N GLN A 107 -5.65 -3.02 -10.02
CA GLN A 107 -5.80 -2.04 -11.10
C GLN A 107 -5.29 -0.66 -10.73
N PHE A 108 -5.41 -0.26 -9.46
CA PHE A 108 -5.23 1.14 -9.06
C PHE A 108 -4.14 1.37 -8.02
N VAL A 109 -3.72 0.36 -7.25
CA VAL A 109 -2.70 0.54 -6.21
C VAL A 109 -1.38 -0.14 -6.58
N LEU A 110 -1.43 -1.33 -7.16
CA LEU A 110 -0.22 -2.07 -7.51
C LEU A 110 0.60 -1.33 -8.58
N ASN A 111 1.91 -1.23 -8.37
CA ASN A 111 2.87 -0.49 -9.18
C ASN A 111 2.63 1.03 -9.28
N PHE A 112 1.63 1.58 -8.58
CA PHE A 112 1.42 3.02 -8.48
C PHE A 112 2.06 3.56 -7.20
N PRO A 113 2.98 4.53 -7.30
CA PRO A 113 3.53 5.17 -6.11
C PRO A 113 2.47 5.96 -5.34
N ILE A 114 2.45 5.77 -4.03
CA ILE A 114 1.56 6.47 -3.10
C ILE A 114 2.35 7.14 -1.96
N GLU A 115 1.75 8.15 -1.35
CA GLU A 115 2.22 8.76 -0.12
C GLU A 115 1.17 8.56 0.98
N ILE A 116 1.61 8.03 2.11
CA ILE A 116 0.86 7.98 3.36
C ILE A 116 1.14 9.27 4.12
N ILE A 117 0.10 10.05 4.34
CA ILE A 117 0.15 11.35 5.00
C ILE A 117 0.03 11.17 6.51
N SER A 118 -0.85 10.26 6.93
CA SER A 118 -1.06 9.88 8.32
C SER A 118 -1.56 8.44 8.42
N SER A 119 -1.27 7.81 9.57
CA SER A 119 -1.78 6.50 9.95
C SER A 119 -2.05 6.53 11.45
N ASP A 120 -3.25 6.16 11.85
CA ASP A 120 -3.71 6.09 13.25
C ASP A 120 -4.65 4.88 13.37
N GLU A 121 -4.55 4.12 14.46
CA GLU A 121 -5.42 2.98 14.72
C GLU A 121 -6.92 3.36 14.68
N SER A 122 -7.26 4.56 15.15
CA SER A 122 -8.64 5.05 15.24
C SER A 122 -9.16 5.61 13.91
N ASN A 123 -8.29 6.26 13.13
CA ASN A 123 -8.66 7.01 11.94
C ASN A 123 -8.23 6.33 10.62
N GLY A 124 -7.61 5.15 10.69
CA GLY A 124 -7.10 4.44 9.53
C GLY A 124 -5.94 5.19 8.86
N VAL A 125 -5.86 5.03 7.54
CA VAL A 125 -4.76 5.54 6.72
C VAL A 125 -5.25 6.66 5.83
N THR A 126 -4.55 7.80 5.84
CA THR A 126 -4.78 8.88 4.87
C THR A 126 -3.69 8.85 3.81
N TRP A 127 -4.06 8.72 2.54
CA TRP A 127 -3.11 8.53 1.45
C TRP A 127 -3.51 9.21 0.14
N LYS A 128 -2.53 9.37 -0.75
CA LYS A 128 -2.73 9.91 -2.11
C LYS A 128 -1.75 9.29 -3.09
N TYR A 129 -2.01 9.45 -4.38
CA TYR A 129 -1.01 9.13 -5.41
C TYR A 129 0.12 10.16 -5.42
N ILE A 130 1.31 9.70 -5.79
CA ILE A 130 2.46 10.55 -6.10
C ILE A 130 3.09 10.11 -7.42
N THR A 131 3.94 10.96 -7.99
CA THR A 131 4.62 10.59 -9.24
C THR A 131 5.79 9.64 -8.97
N PRO A 132 6.18 8.79 -9.95
CA PRO A 132 7.39 7.98 -9.87
C PRO A 132 8.65 8.80 -9.56
N GLU A 133 8.78 10.01 -10.09
CA GLU A 133 9.95 10.87 -9.85
C GLU A 133 9.96 11.39 -8.41
N TYR A 134 8.80 11.68 -7.82
CA TYR A 134 8.74 12.05 -6.41
C TYR A 134 9.06 10.87 -5.50
N PHE A 135 8.62 9.66 -5.86
CA PHE A 135 8.97 8.43 -5.14
C PHE A 135 10.49 8.18 -5.16
N LYS A 136 11.11 8.21 -6.34
CA LYS A 136 12.55 7.95 -6.55
C LYS A 136 13.49 8.98 -5.92
N LYS A 137 12.96 10.08 -5.35
CA LYS A 137 13.77 11.01 -4.54
C LYS A 137 14.04 10.40 -3.17
N ILE A 138 15.20 9.76 -3.04
CA ILE A 138 15.74 9.20 -1.81
C ILE A 138 16.42 10.31 -0.99
N PRO A 139 16.07 10.50 0.30
CA PRO A 139 16.76 11.43 1.20
C PRO A 139 18.23 11.05 1.42
N GLU A 140 19.14 12.04 1.52
CA GLU A 140 20.59 11.80 1.67
C GLU A 140 20.96 11.04 2.96
N ALA A 141 20.25 11.27 4.06
CA ALA A 141 20.51 10.68 5.37
C ALA A 141 19.64 9.44 5.66
N ILE A 142 19.25 8.69 4.63
CA ILE A 142 18.37 7.52 4.78
C ILE A 142 19.10 6.36 5.47
N GLU A 143 18.48 5.77 6.49
CA GLU A 143 18.88 4.46 7.01
C GLU A 143 18.19 3.38 6.18
N ALA A 144 18.95 2.54 5.47
CA ALA A 144 18.41 1.60 4.50
C ALA A 144 18.78 0.15 4.83
N SER A 145 17.81 -0.76 4.67
CA SER A 145 18.09 -2.20 4.62
C SER A 145 18.89 -2.57 3.37
N ALA A 146 19.54 -3.74 3.38
CA ALA A 146 20.35 -4.20 2.25
C ALA A 146 19.53 -4.30 0.95
N ASP A 147 18.32 -4.84 1.04
CA ASP A 147 17.42 -4.98 -0.12
C ASP A 147 17.00 -3.61 -0.68
N PHE A 148 16.81 -2.62 0.21
CA PHE A 148 16.55 -1.25 -0.24
C PHE A 148 17.78 -0.61 -0.90
N GLN A 149 19.00 -0.89 -0.41
CA GLN A 149 20.22 -0.39 -1.03
C GLN A 149 20.42 -0.93 -2.45
N GLU A 150 20.07 -2.19 -2.69
CA GLU A 150 20.04 -2.79 -4.04
C GLU A 150 19.08 -2.01 -4.95
N TYR A 151 17.84 -1.78 -4.49
CA TYR A 151 16.88 -0.93 -5.21
C TYR A 151 17.45 0.46 -5.49
N ALA A 152 18.05 1.10 -4.50
CA ALA A 152 18.57 2.46 -4.59
C ALA A 152 19.70 2.58 -5.63
N ALA A 153 20.54 1.56 -5.77
CA ALA A 153 21.60 1.48 -6.78
C ALA A 153 21.06 1.23 -8.19
N HIS A 154 19.92 0.55 -8.31
CA HIS A 154 19.34 0.10 -9.58
C HIS A 154 18.00 0.78 -9.94
N GLN A 155 17.73 1.98 -9.42
CA GLN A 155 16.44 2.67 -9.57
C GLN A 155 15.94 2.84 -11.02
N SER A 156 16.86 2.89 -11.99
CA SER A 156 16.53 2.99 -13.42
C SER A 156 15.86 1.73 -13.97
N GLU A 157 16.08 0.58 -13.34
CA GLU A 157 15.52 -0.71 -13.74
C GLU A 157 14.07 -0.89 -13.30
N TYR A 158 13.63 -0.10 -12.31
CA TYR A 158 12.27 -0.13 -11.78
C TYR A 158 11.34 0.80 -12.56
N PHE A 159 10.33 0.23 -13.21
CA PHE A 159 9.26 0.96 -13.88
C PHE A 159 8.02 1.03 -12.97
N PHE A 160 7.64 2.24 -12.58
CA PHE A 160 6.42 2.47 -11.80
C PHE A 160 5.36 3.14 -12.66
N LEU A 161 4.12 2.70 -12.49
CA LEU A 161 2.98 3.25 -13.20
C LEU A 161 2.71 4.67 -12.73
N ARG A 162 2.32 5.51 -13.69
CA ARG A 162 1.84 6.86 -13.45
C ARG A 162 0.33 6.84 -13.64
N ARG A 163 -0.41 7.31 -12.64
CA ARG A 163 -1.83 7.58 -12.84
C ARG A 163 -1.97 8.68 -13.89
N PRO A 164 -2.84 8.57 -14.89
CA PRO A 164 -3.17 9.72 -15.73
C PRO A 164 -3.80 10.77 -14.81
N LEU A 165 -3.00 11.75 -14.38
CA LEU A 165 -3.50 12.96 -13.75
C LEU A 165 -4.48 13.57 -14.74
N LYS A 166 -5.69 13.93 -14.30
CA LYS A 166 -6.54 14.75 -15.16
C LYS A 166 -5.73 15.99 -15.52
N GLU A 167 -5.48 16.20 -16.81
CA GLU A 167 -5.01 17.50 -17.28
C GLU A 167 -6.03 18.53 -16.79
N ILE A 168 -5.55 19.50 -16.01
CA ILE A 168 -6.34 20.68 -15.66
C ILE A 168 -6.65 21.35 -17.00
N LYS A 169 -7.91 21.26 -17.43
CA LYS A 169 -8.42 22.01 -18.59
C LYS A 169 -8.62 23.48 -18.23
#